data_AF-A0A3D0DKX9-F1
#
_entry.id   AF-A0A3D0DKX9-F1
#
_cell.length_a   1.000
_cell.length_b   1.000
_cell.length_c   1.000
_cell.angle_alpha   90.00
_cell.angle_beta   90.00
_cell.angle_gamma   90.00
#
_symmetry.space_group_name_H-M   'P 1'
#
loop_
_entity.id
_entity.type
_entity.pdbx_description
1 polymer ?
#
loop_
_entity_poly.entity_id
_entity_poly.type
_entity_poly.pdbx_seq_one_letter_code
_entity_poly.pdbx_strand_id
1 'polypeptide(L)'
;MVQEGYISKIIYQNEDNGYAVFVVETNEGDEIFVGNVPGVAEGMYIQADGEYVHHPQYDIQFKVVTAELSMPSDIEGITRFLGSGIIKGIGEALAKRIVKKFGDDTLRIIDEEPERLAEVRGISINMAEKIAVRYSENRSYRNIIMFLSRYGISVKLAMKIYAEFGDEIYNIIRKNPYRIADHVPGIGFKTVDSIAMQSGISVDSEFRISSAIYYVLNQSMGLGHMYVPENMLFAKVYELLAPDMEEEEFRNRILKILDDMVMDRRVILEQPDGEEEPHIYTRWNYRLELDSARRLLGLKLDYEPDESEVLEAIKHVEEETEMKLDDSQISAVKLAVSSGVSVITGGPGTGKTTIINAI
;
A
#
# COMPACT_ATOMS: atom_id res chain seq x y z
N MET A 1 8.06 23.16 -23.38
CA MET A 1 9.45 22.97 -23.87
C MET A 1 9.75 21.50 -23.70
N VAL A 2 10.38 20.86 -24.67
CA VAL A 2 10.74 19.44 -24.56
C VAL A 2 12.18 19.35 -24.07
N GLN A 3 12.42 18.55 -23.04
CA GLN A 3 13.75 18.17 -22.59
C GLN A 3 13.86 16.65 -22.50
N GLU A 4 15.02 16.12 -22.85
CA GLU A 4 15.26 14.68 -22.89
C GLU A 4 16.65 14.33 -22.38
N GLY A 5 16.78 13.13 -21.82
CA GLY A 5 18.06 12.68 -21.28
C GLY A 5 17.92 11.46 -20.38
N TYR A 6 19.02 11.12 -19.71
CA TYR A 6 19.07 9.98 -18.80
C TYR A 6 18.88 10.43 -17.36
N ILE A 7 17.99 9.75 -16.64
CA ILE A 7 17.82 9.97 -15.21
C ILE A 7 19.08 9.46 -14.50
N SER A 8 19.95 10.37 -14.09
CA SER A 8 21.24 10.04 -13.48
C SER A 8 21.10 9.79 -11.98
N LYS A 9 20.15 10.47 -11.32
CA LYS A 9 19.94 10.37 -9.88
C LYS A 9 18.53 10.72 -9.46
N ILE A 10 17.95 9.97 -8.53
CA ILE A 10 16.71 10.39 -7.85
C ILE A 10 17.06 11.06 -6.52
N ILE A 11 16.70 12.33 -6.37
CA ILE A 11 16.94 13.12 -5.15
C ILE A 11 15.83 12.87 -4.13
N TYR A 12 14.58 12.85 -4.59
CA TYR A 12 13.40 12.62 -3.76
C TYR A 12 12.28 12.01 -4.61
N GLN A 13 11.50 11.12 -4.01
CA GLN A 13 10.31 10.56 -4.65
C GLN A 13 9.23 10.35 -3.59
N ASN A 14 8.04 10.88 -3.87
CA ASN A 14 6.83 10.62 -3.13
C ASN A 14 6.06 9.49 -3.83
N GLU A 15 5.93 8.35 -3.14
CA GLU A 15 5.36 7.13 -3.70
C GLU A 15 3.82 7.20 -3.85
N ASP A 16 3.15 8.11 -3.15
CA ASP A 16 1.68 8.17 -3.10
C ASP A 16 1.06 9.00 -4.22
N ASN A 17 1.75 10.05 -4.68
CA ASN A 17 1.26 10.97 -5.72
C ASN A 17 2.13 11.02 -6.98
N GLY A 18 3.25 10.27 -7.02
CA GLY A 18 4.16 10.22 -8.15
C GLY A 18 5.07 11.45 -8.29
N TYR A 19 5.06 12.38 -7.33
CA TYR A 19 5.94 13.54 -7.33
C TYR A 19 7.39 13.11 -7.14
N ALA A 20 8.28 13.53 -8.03
CA ALA A 20 9.69 13.24 -7.94
C ALA A 20 10.55 14.47 -8.23
N VAL A 21 11.72 14.49 -7.60
CA VAL A 21 12.82 15.41 -7.87
C VAL A 21 14.00 14.55 -8.26
N PHE A 22 14.47 14.70 -9.48
CA PHE A 22 15.50 13.84 -10.05
C PHE A 22 16.39 14.63 -11.00
N VAL A 23 17.63 14.19 -11.13
CA VAL A 23 18.61 14.75 -12.03
C VAL A 23 18.51 14.00 -13.36
N VAL A 24 18.35 14.76 -14.44
CA VAL A 24 18.40 14.28 -15.81
C VAL A 24 19.64 14.86 -16.44
N GLU A 25 20.52 13.99 -16.93
CA GLU A 25 21.63 14.43 -17.75
C GLU A 25 21.13 14.59 -19.19
N THR A 26 21.06 15.85 -19.61
CA THR A 26 20.66 16.26 -20.95
C THR A 26 21.89 16.52 -21.81
N ASN A 27 21.68 16.81 -23.10
CA ASN A 27 22.76 17.25 -23.99
C ASN A 27 23.41 18.58 -23.57
N GLU A 28 22.73 19.39 -22.76
CA GLU A 28 23.20 20.69 -22.28
C GLU A 28 23.83 20.62 -20.87
N GLY A 29 23.74 19.46 -20.21
CA GLY A 29 24.29 19.18 -18.89
C GLY A 29 23.27 18.56 -17.94
N ASP A 30 23.67 18.39 -16.68
CA ASP A 30 22.80 17.90 -15.61
C ASP A 30 21.74 18.97 -15.26
N GLU A 31 20.47 18.60 -15.41
CA GLU A 31 19.32 19.43 -15.05
C GLU A 31 18.46 18.75 -13.97
N ILE A 32 17.83 19.55 -13.11
CA ILE A 32 16.91 19.04 -12.09
C ILE A 32 15.49 19.09 -12.63
N PHE A 33 14.87 17.92 -12.75
CA PHE A 33 13.48 17.79 -13.14
C PHE A 33 12.61 17.62 -11.89
N VAL A 34 11.45 18.28 -11.88
CA VAL A 34 10.47 18.23 -10.80
C VAL A 34 9.07 18.04 -11.35
N GLY A 35 8.29 17.14 -10.78
CA GLY A 35 6.90 16.95 -11.19
C GLY A 35 6.38 15.57 -10.89
N ASN A 36 5.12 15.33 -11.26
CA ASN A 36 4.51 14.02 -11.12
C ASN A 36 4.94 13.14 -12.30
N VAL A 37 5.98 12.34 -12.08
CA VAL A 37 6.52 11.40 -13.08
C VAL A 37 6.52 9.99 -12.47
N PRO A 38 5.36 9.30 -12.48
CA PRO A 38 5.26 7.95 -11.95
C PRO A 38 6.16 6.99 -12.72
N GLY A 39 6.88 6.13 -12.01
CA GLY A 39 7.76 5.14 -12.63
C GLY A 39 9.18 5.61 -12.93
N VAL A 40 9.56 6.85 -12.55
CA VAL A 40 10.94 7.35 -12.67
C VAL A 40 11.93 6.43 -11.92
N ALA A 41 13.02 6.04 -12.60
CA ALA A 41 14.11 5.23 -12.04
C ALA A 41 15.45 5.67 -12.65
N GLU A 42 16.53 5.56 -11.86
CA GLU A 42 17.89 5.85 -12.33
C GLU A 42 18.28 4.93 -13.51
N GLY A 43 18.90 5.51 -14.54
CA GLY A 43 19.30 4.84 -15.76
C GLY A 43 18.20 4.72 -16.83
N MET A 44 16.97 5.15 -16.56
CA MET A 44 15.93 5.25 -17.59
C MET A 44 16.13 6.50 -18.45
N TYR A 45 15.75 6.40 -19.72
CA TYR A 45 15.64 7.57 -20.59
C TYR A 45 14.28 8.23 -20.36
N ILE A 46 14.29 9.56 -20.29
CA ILE A 46 13.08 10.37 -20.15
C ILE A 46 13.03 11.38 -21.29
N GLN A 47 11.85 11.51 -21.89
CA GLN A 47 11.48 12.64 -22.74
C GLN A 47 10.32 13.37 -22.07
N ALA A 48 10.54 14.61 -21.66
CA ALA A 48 9.59 15.37 -20.85
C ALA A 48 9.23 16.70 -21.50
N ASP A 49 7.94 17.01 -21.52
CA ASP A 49 7.42 18.33 -21.85
C ASP A 49 7.15 19.10 -20.56
N GLY A 50 7.60 20.35 -20.52
CA GLY A 50 7.56 21.16 -19.30
C GLY A 50 7.97 22.61 -19.47
N GLU A 51 8.17 23.27 -18.32
CA GLU A 51 8.56 24.67 -18.21
C GLU A 51 9.66 24.84 -17.15
N TYR A 52 10.58 25.78 -17.35
CA TYR A 52 11.56 26.13 -16.32
C TYR A 52 10.91 26.98 -15.23
N VAL A 53 11.11 26.57 -13.99
CA VAL A 53 10.64 27.27 -12.79
C VAL A 53 11.83 27.61 -11.89
N HIS A 54 11.76 28.77 -11.25
CA HIS A 54 12.79 29.19 -10.29
C HIS A 54 12.41 28.70 -8.89
N HIS A 55 13.22 27.83 -8.29
CA HIS A 55 13.02 27.42 -6.91
C HIS A 55 13.76 28.39 -5.96
N PRO A 56 13.13 28.89 -4.87
CA PRO A 56 13.73 29.88 -3.96
C PRO A 56 15.05 29.45 -3.29
N GLN A 57 15.29 28.14 -3.18
CA GLN A 57 16.46 27.53 -2.51
C GLN A 57 17.40 26.74 -3.44
N TYR A 58 16.97 26.34 -4.64
CA TYR A 58 17.65 25.29 -5.43
C TYR A 58 17.86 25.65 -6.91
N ASP A 59 17.80 26.94 -7.25
CA ASP A 59 18.02 27.47 -8.60
C ASP A 59 16.94 27.02 -9.63
N ILE A 60 17.25 27.13 -10.93
CA ILE A 60 16.37 26.76 -12.05
C ILE A 60 16.11 25.24 -12.07
N GLN A 61 14.83 24.86 -12.12
CA GLN A 61 14.36 23.47 -12.26
C GLN A 61 13.45 23.33 -13.46
N PHE A 62 13.45 22.18 -14.11
CA PHE A 62 12.52 21.87 -15.18
C PHE A 62 11.28 21.19 -14.62
N LYS A 63 10.15 21.90 -14.60
CA LYS A 63 8.87 21.39 -14.13
C LYS A 63 8.21 20.56 -15.22
N VAL A 64 8.13 19.25 -14.99
CA VAL A 64 7.54 18.28 -15.91
C VAL A 64 6.01 18.40 -15.87
N VAL A 65 5.41 18.60 -17.05
CA VAL A 65 3.96 18.58 -17.27
C VAL A 65 3.53 17.21 -17.78
N THR A 66 4.27 16.65 -18.73
CA THR A 66 4.08 15.29 -19.27
C THR A 66 5.44 14.65 -19.53
N ALA A 67 5.57 13.34 -19.36
CA ALA A 67 6.81 12.63 -19.67
C ALA A 67 6.56 11.21 -20.17
N GLU A 68 7.43 10.77 -21.08
CA GLU A 68 7.55 9.39 -21.53
C GLU A 68 8.86 8.80 -21.03
N LEU A 69 8.80 7.57 -20.49
CA LEU A 69 9.94 6.83 -19.99
C LEU A 69 10.23 5.65 -20.92
N SER A 70 11.49 5.45 -21.29
CA SER A 70 11.91 4.35 -22.14
C SER A 70 13.19 3.68 -21.63
N MET A 71 13.42 2.44 -22.10
CA MET A 71 14.68 1.75 -21.85
C MET A 71 15.79 2.46 -22.60
N PRO A 72 17.00 2.54 -22.02
CA PRO A 72 18.12 3.11 -22.73
C PRO A 72 18.43 2.31 -23.99
N SER A 73 18.47 2.99 -25.13
CA SER A 73 18.83 2.39 -26.42
C SER A 73 20.28 2.71 -26.82
N ASP A 74 20.95 3.60 -26.09
CA ASP A 74 22.35 3.93 -26.33
C ASP A 74 23.29 3.39 -25.26
N ILE A 75 24.58 3.44 -25.60
CA ILE A 75 25.71 2.93 -24.82
C ILE A 75 25.75 3.57 -23.42
N GLU A 76 25.43 4.85 -23.29
CA GLU A 76 25.55 5.56 -22.02
C GLU A 76 24.43 5.18 -21.06
N GLY A 77 23.20 5.13 -21.58
CA GLY A 77 22.04 4.68 -20.83
C GLY A 77 22.15 3.22 -20.39
N ILE A 78 22.62 2.32 -21.26
CA ILE A 78 22.79 0.90 -20.92
C ILE A 78 23.85 0.74 -19.82
N THR A 79 24.91 1.53 -19.88
CA THR A 79 25.96 1.54 -18.84
C THR A 79 25.41 1.93 -17.48
N ARG A 80 24.55 2.95 -17.43
CA ARG A 80 23.89 3.41 -16.19
C ARG A 80 22.89 2.39 -15.68
N PHE A 81 22.05 1.86 -16.55
CA PHE A 81 21.06 0.84 -16.21
C PHE A 81 21.71 -0.39 -15.56
N LEU A 82 22.79 -0.92 -16.16
CA LEU A 82 23.52 -2.04 -15.58
C LEU A 82 24.25 -1.67 -14.28
N GLY A 83 24.67 -0.42 -14.14
CA GLY A 83 25.36 0.11 -12.95
C GLY A 83 24.44 0.42 -11.76
N SER A 84 23.13 0.55 -11.98
CA SER A 84 22.11 0.90 -10.97
C SER A 84 21.93 -0.14 -9.85
N GLY A 85 22.53 -1.32 -9.98
CA GLY A 85 22.36 -2.43 -9.04
C GLY A 85 21.17 -3.35 -9.35
N ILE A 86 20.46 -3.15 -10.47
CA ILE A 86 19.37 -4.02 -10.93
C ILE A 86 19.83 -5.48 -11.14
N ILE A 87 21.10 -5.69 -11.52
CA ILE A 87 21.72 -7.01 -11.54
C ILE A 87 22.78 -7.06 -10.44
N LYS A 88 22.47 -7.80 -9.36
CA LYS A 88 23.41 -8.01 -8.26
C LYS A 88 24.72 -8.59 -8.80
N GLY A 89 25.84 -7.90 -8.53
CA GLY A 89 27.17 -8.30 -9.00
C GLY A 89 27.68 -7.49 -10.20
N ILE A 90 26.87 -6.60 -10.78
CA ILE A 90 27.32 -5.59 -11.74
C ILE A 90 27.30 -4.23 -11.06
N GLY A 91 28.48 -3.69 -10.78
CA GLY A 91 28.65 -2.29 -10.35
C GLY A 91 29.10 -1.41 -11.51
N GLU A 92 29.11 -0.10 -11.32
CA GLU A 92 29.39 0.90 -12.36
C GLU A 92 30.68 0.61 -13.18
N ALA A 93 31.77 0.24 -12.50
CA ALA A 93 33.04 -0.07 -13.16
C ALA A 93 33.00 -1.37 -14.01
N LEU A 94 32.12 -2.31 -13.66
CA LEU A 94 31.91 -3.52 -14.47
C LEU A 94 30.94 -3.24 -15.62
N ALA A 95 29.87 -2.49 -15.37
CA ALA A 95 28.93 -2.02 -16.40
C ALA A 95 29.66 -1.27 -17.52
N LYS A 96 30.51 -0.29 -17.18
CA LYS A 96 31.35 0.46 -18.14
C LYS A 96 32.20 -0.47 -19.02
N ARG A 97 32.73 -1.57 -18.46
CA ARG A 97 33.57 -2.52 -19.21
C ARG A 97 32.76 -3.43 -20.11
N ILE A 98 31.60 -3.89 -19.64
CA ILE A 98 30.68 -4.71 -20.43
C ILE A 98 30.21 -3.90 -21.64
N VAL A 99 29.72 -2.69 -21.40
CA VAL A 99 29.16 -1.85 -22.46
C VAL A 99 30.23 -1.32 -23.41
N LYS A 100 31.45 -1.03 -22.93
CA LYS A 100 32.58 -0.72 -23.81
C LYS A 100 32.89 -1.84 -24.81
N LYS A 101 32.64 -3.09 -24.44
CA LYS A 101 32.94 -4.27 -25.26
C LYS A 101 31.79 -4.60 -26.23
N PHE A 102 30.55 -4.41 -25.81
CA PHE A 102 29.35 -4.88 -26.53
C PHE A 102 28.45 -3.78 -27.07
N GLY A 103 28.67 -2.52 -26.68
CA GLY A 103 27.92 -1.38 -27.19
C GLY A 103 26.44 -1.42 -26.81
N ASP A 104 25.61 -0.95 -27.71
CA ASP A 104 24.14 -1.00 -27.64
C ASP A 104 23.59 -2.44 -27.62
N ASP A 105 24.35 -3.39 -28.17
CA ASP A 105 24.00 -4.81 -28.20
C ASP A 105 24.20 -5.53 -26.84
N THR A 106 24.71 -4.82 -25.83
CA THR A 106 25.00 -5.39 -24.51
C THR A 106 23.81 -6.11 -23.90
N LEU A 107 22.62 -5.52 -23.96
CA LEU A 107 21.42 -6.11 -23.35
C LEU A 107 21.01 -7.42 -24.05
N ARG A 108 21.12 -7.47 -25.38
CA ARG A 108 20.88 -8.69 -26.17
C ARG A 108 21.91 -9.77 -25.84
N ILE A 109 23.19 -9.40 -25.74
CA ILE A 109 24.27 -10.37 -25.43
C ILE A 109 24.10 -10.98 -24.03
N ILE A 110 23.63 -10.22 -23.04
CA ILE A 110 23.31 -10.79 -21.72
C ILE A 110 22.16 -11.82 -21.81
N ASP A 111 21.20 -11.62 -22.73
CA ASP A 111 20.00 -12.46 -22.88
C ASP A 111 20.24 -13.71 -23.76
N GLU A 112 20.94 -13.54 -24.88
CA GLU A 112 21.02 -14.53 -25.96
C GLU A 112 22.37 -15.24 -26.04
N GLU A 113 23.46 -14.57 -25.66
CA GLU A 113 24.84 -15.07 -25.80
C GLU A 113 25.66 -14.80 -24.52
N PRO A 114 25.17 -15.18 -23.33
CA PRO A 114 25.76 -14.74 -22.06
C PRO A 114 27.20 -15.18 -21.86
N GLU A 115 27.63 -16.30 -22.43
CA GLU A 115 29.00 -16.78 -22.43
C GLU A 115 30.00 -15.72 -22.94
N ARG A 116 29.56 -14.85 -23.85
CA ARG A 116 30.39 -13.77 -24.39
C ARG A 116 30.74 -12.75 -23.33
N LEU A 117 29.96 -12.60 -22.24
CA LEU A 117 30.33 -11.72 -21.13
C LEU A 117 31.68 -12.11 -20.52
N ALA A 118 32.11 -13.38 -20.61
CA ALA A 118 33.43 -13.81 -20.17
C ALA A 118 34.59 -13.24 -21.00
N GLU A 119 34.33 -12.64 -22.17
CA GLU A 119 35.31 -11.84 -22.92
C GLU A 119 35.68 -10.53 -22.20
N VAL A 120 34.86 -10.08 -21.24
CA VAL A 120 35.11 -8.87 -20.46
C VAL A 120 36.01 -9.22 -19.28
N ARG A 121 37.18 -8.59 -19.22
CA ARG A 121 38.14 -8.76 -18.10
C ARG A 121 37.43 -8.55 -16.77
N GLY A 122 37.47 -9.55 -15.90
CA GLY A 122 36.82 -9.53 -14.58
C GLY A 122 35.49 -10.26 -14.50
N ILE A 123 35.03 -10.85 -15.61
CA ILE A 123 33.87 -11.76 -15.67
C ILE A 123 34.40 -13.14 -16.02
N SER A 124 34.17 -14.12 -15.14
CA SER A 124 34.41 -15.54 -15.46
C SER A 124 33.20 -16.13 -16.16
N ILE A 125 33.35 -17.25 -16.86
CA ILE A 125 32.21 -17.95 -17.49
C ILE A 125 31.10 -18.27 -16.47
N ASN A 126 31.50 -18.65 -15.26
CA ASN A 126 30.59 -18.97 -14.15
C ASN A 126 29.89 -17.70 -13.59
N MET A 127 30.53 -16.54 -13.71
CA MET A 127 29.91 -15.25 -13.38
C MET A 127 28.98 -14.78 -14.51
N ALA A 128 29.36 -15.01 -15.77
CA ALA A 128 28.54 -14.74 -16.94
C ALA A 128 27.22 -15.53 -16.90
N GLU A 129 27.29 -16.83 -16.63
CA GLU A 129 26.10 -17.69 -16.42
C GLU A 129 25.24 -17.19 -15.26
N LYS A 130 25.84 -16.78 -14.13
CA LYS A 130 25.08 -16.20 -13.01
C LYS A 130 24.44 -14.85 -13.34
N ILE A 131 25.11 -14.01 -14.14
CA ILE A 131 24.56 -12.76 -14.64
C ILE A 131 23.38 -13.06 -15.56
N ALA A 132 23.52 -14.03 -16.47
CA ALA A 132 22.50 -14.45 -17.42
C ALA A 132 21.28 -15.06 -16.75
N VAL A 133 21.47 -15.98 -15.80
CA VAL A 133 20.39 -16.56 -15.00
C VAL A 133 19.67 -15.46 -14.23
N ARG A 134 20.40 -14.55 -13.55
CA ARG A 134 19.78 -13.39 -12.89
C ARG A 134 19.11 -12.44 -13.88
N TYR A 135 19.60 -12.34 -15.10
CA TYR A 135 19.03 -11.49 -16.13
C TYR A 135 17.78 -12.13 -16.75
N SER A 136 17.74 -13.46 -16.93
CA SER A 136 16.64 -14.21 -17.54
C SER A 136 15.53 -14.52 -16.53
N GLU A 137 15.88 -14.82 -15.27
CA GLU A 137 14.96 -14.82 -14.11
C GLU A 137 14.22 -13.47 -13.99
N ASN A 138 14.80 -12.41 -14.57
CA ASN A 138 14.22 -11.07 -14.62
C ASN A 138 13.55 -10.70 -15.94
N ARG A 139 13.40 -11.58 -16.95
CA ARG A 139 12.82 -11.18 -18.26
C ARG A 139 11.31 -10.95 -18.17
N SER A 140 10.55 -11.91 -17.64
CA SER A 140 9.11 -11.72 -17.38
C SER A 140 8.88 -10.58 -16.38
N TYR A 141 9.69 -10.54 -15.32
CA TYR A 141 9.72 -9.45 -14.34
C TYR A 141 9.92 -8.06 -14.98
N ARG A 142 10.90 -7.89 -15.87
CA ARG A 142 11.13 -6.62 -16.60
C ARG A 142 9.96 -6.28 -17.52
N ASN A 143 9.47 -7.24 -18.28
CA ASN A 143 8.32 -7.03 -19.16
C ASN A 143 7.07 -6.62 -18.36
N ILE A 144 6.88 -7.19 -17.16
CA ILE A 144 5.77 -6.86 -16.28
C ILE A 144 5.96 -5.49 -15.65
N ILE A 145 7.16 -5.13 -15.20
CA ILE A 145 7.44 -3.77 -14.72
C ILE A 145 7.19 -2.75 -15.84
N MET A 146 7.65 -3.02 -17.06
CA MET A 146 7.40 -2.17 -18.23
C MET A 146 5.93 -2.12 -18.62
N PHE A 147 5.21 -3.22 -18.46
CA PHE A 147 3.77 -3.27 -18.72
C PHE A 147 3.00 -2.46 -17.69
N LEU A 148 3.35 -2.60 -16.40
CA LEU A 148 2.73 -1.91 -15.28
C LEU A 148 3.08 -0.41 -15.26
N SER A 149 4.28 -0.02 -15.70
CA SER A 149 4.68 1.39 -15.78
C SER A 149 3.86 2.18 -16.81
N ARG A 150 3.37 1.54 -17.88
CA ARG A 150 2.44 2.15 -18.84
C ARG A 150 1.14 2.63 -18.18
N TYR A 151 0.76 2.01 -17.06
CA TYR A 151 -0.39 2.42 -16.26
C TYR A 151 -0.02 3.40 -15.12
N GLY A 152 1.19 3.96 -15.14
CA GLY A 152 1.69 4.88 -14.11
C GLY A 152 2.07 4.20 -12.78
N ILE A 153 2.28 2.89 -12.77
CA ILE A 153 2.65 2.16 -11.55
C ILE A 153 4.16 2.27 -11.31
N SER A 154 4.54 2.66 -10.10
CA SER A 154 5.96 2.74 -9.72
C SER A 154 6.63 1.37 -9.75
N VAL A 155 7.93 1.33 -10.01
CA VAL A 155 8.70 0.07 -10.02
C VAL A 155 8.54 -0.69 -8.70
N LYS A 156 8.50 0.02 -7.56
CA LYS A 156 8.28 -0.59 -6.24
C LYS A 156 6.92 -1.28 -6.11
N LEU A 157 5.85 -0.67 -6.59
CA LEU A 157 4.52 -1.28 -6.59
C LEU A 157 4.44 -2.41 -7.61
N ALA A 158 5.05 -2.25 -8.79
CA ALA A 158 5.16 -3.30 -9.80
C ALA A 158 5.92 -4.53 -9.26
N MET A 159 6.96 -4.34 -8.44
CA MET A 159 7.64 -5.43 -7.73
C MET A 159 6.70 -6.16 -6.78
N LYS A 160 5.87 -5.45 -6.01
CA LYS A 160 4.90 -6.07 -5.12
C LYS A 160 3.82 -6.84 -5.88
N ILE A 161 3.32 -6.28 -6.98
CA ILE A 161 2.36 -6.93 -7.86
C ILE A 161 2.95 -8.21 -8.45
N TYR A 162 4.18 -8.13 -8.95
CA TYR A 162 4.87 -9.30 -9.51
C TYR A 162 5.16 -10.35 -8.44
N ALA A 163 5.54 -9.96 -7.22
CA ALA A 163 5.78 -10.90 -6.14
C ALA A 163 4.52 -11.70 -5.78
N GLU A 164 3.33 -11.09 -5.90
CA GLU A 164 2.05 -11.74 -5.61
C GLU A 164 1.54 -12.59 -6.79
N PHE A 165 1.62 -12.08 -8.02
CA PHE A 165 0.93 -12.68 -9.17
C PHE A 165 1.85 -13.26 -10.24
N GLY A 166 3.15 -12.96 -10.19
CA GLY A 166 4.12 -13.36 -11.20
C GLY A 166 3.65 -13.11 -12.62
N ASP A 167 3.75 -14.14 -13.46
CA ASP A 167 3.38 -14.10 -14.87
C ASP A 167 1.87 -14.05 -15.12
N GLU A 168 1.03 -14.31 -14.12
CA GLU A 168 -0.43 -14.26 -14.26
C GLU A 168 -0.97 -12.83 -14.36
N ILE A 169 -0.14 -11.81 -14.10
CA ILE A 169 -0.57 -10.42 -14.03
C ILE A 169 -1.27 -9.92 -15.30
N TYR A 170 -0.83 -10.36 -16.48
CA TYR A 170 -1.47 -10.02 -17.75
C TYR A 170 -2.92 -10.53 -17.80
N ASN A 171 -3.15 -11.74 -17.30
CA ASN A 171 -4.50 -12.32 -17.23
C ASN A 171 -5.34 -11.64 -16.16
N ILE A 172 -4.75 -11.26 -15.03
CA ILE A 172 -5.44 -10.55 -13.95
C ILE A 172 -5.92 -9.19 -14.44
N ILE A 173 -5.03 -8.39 -15.04
CA ILE A 173 -5.40 -7.06 -15.56
C ILE A 173 -6.49 -7.15 -16.64
N ARG A 174 -6.48 -8.21 -17.45
CA ARG A 174 -7.50 -8.42 -18.49
C ARG A 174 -8.85 -8.90 -17.96
N LYS A 175 -8.86 -9.72 -16.89
CA LYS A 175 -10.10 -10.33 -16.36
C LYS A 175 -10.70 -9.53 -15.22
N ASN A 176 -9.90 -9.23 -14.21
CA ASN A 176 -10.32 -8.52 -13.01
C ASN A 176 -9.08 -7.84 -12.37
N PRO A 177 -8.73 -6.61 -12.79
CA PRO A 177 -7.60 -5.88 -12.23
C PRO A 177 -7.78 -5.58 -10.73
N TYR A 178 -9.02 -5.46 -10.24
CA TYR A 178 -9.33 -5.14 -8.84
C TYR A 178 -8.78 -6.14 -7.82
N ARG A 179 -8.46 -7.37 -8.25
CA ARG A 179 -7.71 -8.34 -7.43
C ARG A 179 -6.37 -7.79 -6.94
N ILE A 180 -5.75 -6.85 -7.67
CA ILE A 180 -4.51 -6.22 -7.24
C ILE A 180 -4.70 -5.47 -5.93
N ALA A 181 -5.83 -4.75 -5.76
CA ALA A 181 -6.11 -4.01 -4.53
C ALA A 181 -6.40 -4.96 -3.35
N ASP A 182 -6.98 -6.14 -3.63
CA ASP A 182 -7.32 -7.12 -2.60
C ASP A 182 -6.09 -7.84 -2.03
N HIS A 183 -5.06 -8.06 -2.86
CA HIS A 183 -3.93 -8.92 -2.50
C HIS A 183 -2.59 -8.19 -2.34
N VAL A 184 -2.44 -6.95 -2.84
CA VAL A 184 -1.16 -6.24 -2.84
C VAL A 184 -1.17 -5.04 -1.89
N PRO A 185 -0.52 -5.14 -0.71
CA PRO A 185 -0.49 -4.07 0.27
C PRO A 185 0.13 -2.77 -0.26
N GLY A 186 -0.60 -1.67 -0.07
CA GLY A 186 -0.21 -0.33 -0.53
C GLY A 186 -0.67 0.00 -1.95
N ILE A 187 -1.47 -0.86 -2.58
CA ILE A 187 -2.15 -0.53 -3.84
C ILE A 187 -3.64 -0.42 -3.57
N GLY A 188 -4.14 0.81 -3.58
CA GLY A 188 -5.55 1.09 -3.30
C GLY A 188 -6.43 1.01 -4.54
N PHE A 189 -7.75 1.02 -4.30
CA PHE A 189 -8.79 1.03 -5.33
C PHE A 189 -8.51 2.05 -6.44
N LYS A 190 -8.20 3.32 -6.11
CA LYS A 190 -7.99 4.38 -7.11
C LYS A 190 -6.88 4.07 -8.11
N THR A 191 -5.77 3.50 -7.64
CA THR A 191 -4.66 3.08 -8.51
C THR A 191 -5.13 1.97 -9.46
N VAL A 192 -5.87 0.99 -8.92
CA VAL A 192 -6.35 -0.14 -9.72
C VAL A 192 -7.48 0.23 -10.66
N ASP A 193 -8.35 1.17 -10.29
CA ASP A 193 -9.40 1.71 -11.14
C ASP A 193 -8.81 2.41 -12.36
N SER A 194 -7.72 3.17 -12.18
CA SER A 194 -6.96 3.76 -13.30
C SER A 194 -6.41 2.69 -14.25
N ILE A 195 -5.83 1.60 -13.72
CA ILE A 195 -5.37 0.46 -14.54
C ILE A 195 -6.55 -0.15 -15.30
N ALA A 196 -7.68 -0.38 -14.62
CA ALA A 196 -8.86 -1.00 -15.20
C ALA A 196 -9.45 -0.18 -16.35
N MET A 197 -9.55 1.13 -16.19
CA MET A 197 -10.04 2.04 -17.23
C MET A 197 -9.11 2.04 -18.44
N GLN A 198 -7.79 2.11 -18.23
CA GLN A 198 -6.80 2.08 -19.29
C GLN A 198 -6.70 0.71 -19.99
N SER A 199 -7.00 -0.38 -19.29
CA SER A 199 -7.02 -1.74 -19.86
C SER A 199 -8.34 -2.09 -20.56
N GLY A 200 -9.32 -1.17 -20.55
CA GLY A 200 -10.59 -1.31 -21.25
C GLY A 200 -11.68 -2.08 -20.48
N ILE A 201 -11.57 -2.20 -19.16
CA ILE A 201 -12.66 -2.70 -18.32
C ILE A 201 -13.81 -1.70 -18.36
N SER A 202 -15.04 -2.22 -18.53
CA SER A 202 -16.24 -1.39 -18.52
C SER A 202 -16.36 -0.61 -17.21
N VAL A 203 -16.74 0.67 -17.30
CA VAL A 203 -17.06 1.55 -16.16
C VAL A 203 -18.18 0.99 -15.29
N ASP A 204 -18.99 0.10 -15.85
CA ASP A 204 -20.15 -0.55 -15.24
C ASP A 204 -19.85 -1.99 -14.79
N SER A 205 -18.58 -2.38 -14.78
CA SER A 205 -18.17 -3.73 -14.40
C SER A 205 -18.58 -4.06 -12.96
N GLU A 206 -19.17 -5.23 -12.75
CA GLU A 206 -19.51 -5.73 -11.40
C GLU A 206 -18.27 -5.81 -10.49
N PHE A 207 -17.10 -6.10 -11.06
CA PHE A 207 -15.82 -6.11 -10.32
C PHE A 207 -15.45 -4.72 -9.79
N ARG A 208 -15.72 -3.66 -10.58
CA ARG A 208 -15.45 -2.27 -10.19
C ARG A 208 -16.32 -1.86 -9.02
N ILE A 209 -17.62 -2.14 -9.10
CA ILE A 209 -18.57 -1.81 -8.03
C ILE A 209 -18.27 -2.62 -6.76
N SER A 210 -18.01 -3.92 -6.88
CA SER A 210 -17.66 -4.77 -5.73
C SER A 210 -16.38 -4.28 -5.02
N SER A 211 -15.36 -3.89 -5.79
CA SER A 211 -14.12 -3.34 -5.23
C SER A 211 -14.32 -1.96 -4.61
N ALA A 212 -15.18 -1.12 -5.19
CA ALA A 212 -15.55 0.18 -4.63
C ALA A 212 -16.27 0.05 -3.28
N ILE A 213 -17.20 -0.91 -3.15
CA ILE A 213 -17.87 -1.24 -1.88
C ILE A 213 -16.82 -1.59 -0.82
N TYR A 214 -15.92 -2.53 -1.13
CA TYR A 214 -14.85 -2.92 -0.20
C TYR A 214 -13.95 -1.75 0.18
N TYR A 215 -13.59 -0.91 -0.79
CA TYR A 215 -12.80 0.29 -0.54
C TYR A 215 -13.48 1.23 0.44
N VAL A 216 -14.77 1.52 0.25
CA VAL A 216 -15.54 2.38 1.17
C VAL A 216 -15.61 1.80 2.57
N LEU A 217 -15.85 0.49 2.71
CA LEU A 217 -15.85 -0.20 4.00
C LEU A 217 -14.49 -0.11 4.70
N ASN A 218 -13.39 -0.36 3.98
CA ASN A 218 -12.03 -0.31 4.52
C ASN A 218 -11.58 1.12 4.86
N GLN A 219 -11.97 2.12 4.07
CA GLN A 219 -11.72 3.53 4.40
C GLN A 219 -12.44 3.94 5.68
N SER A 220 -13.69 3.48 5.85
CA SER A 220 -14.46 3.75 7.07
C SER A 220 -13.84 3.09 8.30
N MET A 221 -13.28 1.89 8.14
CA MET A 221 -12.48 1.23 9.18
C MET A 221 -11.23 2.02 9.57
N GLY A 222 -10.54 2.64 8.61
CA GLY A 222 -9.41 3.53 8.87
C GLY A 222 -9.77 4.73 9.76
N LEU A 223 -11.06 5.11 9.80
CA LEU A 223 -11.60 6.16 10.67
C LEU A 223 -12.16 5.63 12.00
N GLY A 224 -12.07 4.32 12.24
CA GLY A 224 -12.55 3.65 13.45
C GLY A 224 -13.96 3.07 13.36
N HIS A 225 -14.62 3.09 12.19
CA HIS A 225 -15.94 2.49 12.01
C HIS A 225 -15.85 0.98 11.73
N MET A 226 -16.69 0.17 12.36
CA MET A 226 -16.73 -1.29 12.12
C MET A 226 -17.61 -1.68 10.93
N TYR A 227 -18.65 -0.89 10.67
CA TYR A 227 -19.61 -1.03 9.59
C TYR A 227 -19.91 0.31 8.93
N VAL A 228 -20.68 0.26 7.83
CA VAL A 228 -21.26 1.44 7.18
C VAL A 228 -22.76 1.19 6.97
N PRO A 229 -23.65 2.13 7.36
CA PRO A 229 -25.08 2.04 7.03
C PRO A 229 -25.33 2.06 5.53
N GLU A 230 -26.39 1.40 5.08
CA GLU A 230 -26.69 1.17 3.67
C GLU A 230 -26.75 2.45 2.83
N ASN A 231 -27.52 3.46 3.25
CA ASN A 231 -27.64 4.72 2.51
C ASN A 231 -26.30 5.45 2.41
N MET A 232 -25.50 5.41 3.47
CA MET A 232 -24.17 6.04 3.48
C MET A 232 -23.20 5.30 2.54
N LEU A 233 -23.28 3.97 2.49
CA LEU A 233 -22.48 3.16 1.57
C LEU A 233 -22.81 3.52 0.12
N PHE A 234 -24.09 3.58 -0.25
CA PHE A 234 -24.52 3.96 -1.60
C PHE A 234 -23.99 5.34 -1.99
N ALA A 235 -24.21 6.35 -1.15
CA ALA A 235 -23.79 7.72 -1.44
C ALA A 235 -22.28 7.80 -1.70
N LYS A 236 -21.47 7.13 -0.86
CA LYS A 236 -20.01 7.09 -1.03
C LYS A 236 -19.57 6.34 -2.27
N VAL A 237 -20.21 5.21 -2.61
CA VAL A 237 -19.88 4.43 -3.81
C VAL A 237 -20.30 5.18 -5.08
N TYR A 238 -21.47 5.82 -5.08
CA TYR A 238 -21.95 6.65 -6.17
C TYR A 238 -21.00 7.82 -6.44
N GLU A 239 -20.61 8.56 -5.40
CA GLU A 239 -19.63 9.66 -5.50
C GLU A 239 -18.27 9.17 -6.01
N LEU A 240 -17.79 8.03 -5.50
CA LEU A 240 -16.50 7.47 -5.87
C LEU A 240 -16.42 7.03 -7.34
N LEU A 241 -17.49 6.39 -7.83
CA LEU A 241 -17.54 5.85 -9.18
C LEU A 241 -17.97 6.89 -10.21
N ALA A 242 -18.66 7.95 -9.75
CA ALA A 242 -19.24 9.03 -10.55
C ALA A 242 -19.88 8.52 -11.86
N PRO A 243 -20.85 7.60 -11.77
CA PRO A 243 -21.42 6.97 -12.95
C PRO A 243 -22.26 7.98 -13.74
N ASP A 244 -22.25 7.88 -15.08
CA ASP A 244 -23.15 8.62 -15.98
C ASP A 244 -24.55 7.98 -16.02
N MET A 245 -25.06 7.53 -14.87
CA MET A 245 -26.29 6.76 -14.71
C MET A 245 -27.18 7.43 -13.67
N GLU A 246 -28.50 7.24 -13.79
CA GLU A 246 -29.45 7.70 -12.77
C GLU A 246 -29.19 6.99 -11.42
N GLU A 247 -29.30 7.74 -10.32
CA GLU A 247 -29.00 7.26 -8.97
C GLU A 247 -29.78 6.01 -8.58
N GLU A 248 -31.07 5.94 -8.93
CA GLU A 248 -31.93 4.79 -8.61
C GLU A 248 -31.53 3.53 -9.40
N GLU A 249 -31.19 3.66 -10.67
CA GLU A 249 -30.71 2.54 -11.48
C GLU A 249 -29.38 2.01 -10.92
N PHE A 250 -28.46 2.92 -10.56
CA PHE A 250 -27.18 2.54 -9.99
C PHE A 250 -27.32 1.90 -8.61
N ARG A 251 -28.24 2.39 -7.77
CA ARG A 251 -28.57 1.80 -6.46
C ARG A 251 -29.03 0.36 -6.61
N ASN A 252 -29.92 0.07 -7.56
CA ASN A 252 -30.38 -1.29 -7.85
C ASN A 252 -29.23 -2.22 -8.27
N ARG A 253 -28.24 -1.70 -9.01
CA ARG A 253 -27.04 -2.48 -9.36
C ARG A 253 -26.15 -2.76 -8.16
N ILE A 254 -25.93 -1.77 -7.29
CA ILE A 254 -25.17 -1.97 -6.04
C ILE A 254 -25.87 -3.01 -5.16
N LEU A 255 -27.20 -2.93 -5.00
CA LEU A 255 -27.97 -3.90 -4.20
C LEU A 255 -27.76 -5.33 -4.69
N LYS A 256 -27.90 -5.57 -5.99
CA LYS A 256 -27.66 -6.89 -6.58
C LYS A 256 -26.24 -7.40 -6.30
N ILE A 257 -25.25 -6.52 -6.43
CA ILE A 257 -23.84 -6.87 -6.18
C ILE A 257 -23.60 -7.12 -4.69
N LEU A 258 -24.24 -6.37 -3.80
CA LEU A 258 -24.21 -6.61 -2.36
C LEU A 258 -24.78 -7.99 -2.03
N ASP A 259 -25.93 -8.35 -2.61
CA ASP A 259 -26.53 -9.68 -2.43
C ASP A 259 -25.55 -10.79 -2.87
N ASP A 260 -24.90 -10.64 -4.03
CA ASP A 260 -23.88 -11.57 -4.50
C ASP A 260 -22.68 -11.65 -3.52
N MET A 261 -22.23 -10.50 -2.99
CA MET A 261 -21.15 -10.45 -2.01
C MET A 261 -21.54 -11.08 -0.66
N VAL A 262 -22.81 -11.01 -0.25
CA VAL A 262 -23.34 -11.70 0.93
C VAL A 262 -23.36 -13.20 0.69
N MET A 263 -23.84 -13.66 -0.47
CA MET A 263 -23.84 -15.07 -0.86
C MET A 263 -22.42 -15.65 -0.86
N ASP A 264 -21.45 -14.90 -1.35
CA ASP A 264 -20.02 -15.24 -1.33
C ASP A 264 -19.38 -15.13 0.08
N ARG A 265 -20.12 -14.65 1.09
CA ARG A 265 -19.65 -14.38 2.45
C ARG A 265 -18.46 -13.42 2.50
N ARG A 266 -18.43 -12.46 1.59
CA ARG A 266 -17.44 -11.38 1.51
C ARG A 266 -17.82 -10.21 2.43
N VAL A 267 -19.10 -9.89 2.45
CA VAL A 267 -19.72 -8.91 3.36
C VAL A 267 -20.79 -9.57 4.22
N ILE A 268 -21.16 -8.90 5.30
CA ILE A 268 -22.27 -9.28 6.18
C ILE A 268 -23.21 -8.08 6.25
N LEU A 269 -24.50 -8.33 6.05
CA LEU A 269 -25.58 -7.38 6.32
C LEU A 269 -26.23 -7.78 7.64
N GLU A 270 -26.28 -6.85 8.58
CA GLU A 270 -26.96 -7.01 9.86
C GLU A 270 -28.00 -5.89 10.00
N GLN A 271 -29.24 -6.22 10.36
CA GLN A 271 -30.27 -5.23 10.68
C GLN A 271 -30.49 -5.23 12.20
N PRO A 272 -29.87 -4.31 12.95
CA PRO A 272 -30.09 -4.26 14.38
C PRO A 272 -31.52 -3.84 14.72
N ASP A 273 -32.04 -4.34 15.84
CA ASP A 273 -33.35 -3.93 16.35
C ASP A 273 -33.38 -2.43 16.62
N GLY A 274 -34.34 -1.74 16.01
CA GLY A 274 -34.56 -0.30 16.19
C GLY A 274 -33.77 0.61 15.24
N GLU A 275 -32.93 0.05 14.37
CA GLU A 275 -32.30 0.81 13.28
C GLU A 275 -33.19 0.82 12.03
N GLU A 276 -33.17 1.93 11.28
CA GLU A 276 -34.01 2.09 10.08
C GLU A 276 -33.42 1.42 8.83
N GLU A 277 -32.12 1.13 8.85
CA GLU A 277 -31.38 0.60 7.70
C GLU A 277 -30.29 -0.38 8.13
N PRO A 278 -29.88 -1.31 7.24
CA PRO A 278 -28.94 -2.35 7.59
C PRO A 278 -27.51 -1.81 7.67
N HIS A 279 -26.71 -2.47 8.50
CA HIS A 279 -25.28 -2.25 8.66
C HIS A 279 -24.50 -3.23 7.80
N ILE A 280 -23.61 -2.69 6.95
CA ILE A 280 -22.75 -3.49 6.07
C ILE A 280 -21.36 -3.58 6.68
N TYR A 281 -20.91 -4.80 6.89
CA TYR A 281 -19.58 -5.12 7.38
C TYR A 281 -18.77 -5.83 6.32
N THR A 282 -17.45 -5.63 6.34
CA THR A 282 -16.57 -6.69 5.81
C THR A 282 -16.69 -7.91 6.72
N ARG A 283 -16.55 -9.12 6.17
CA ARG A 283 -16.56 -10.35 6.99
C ARG A 283 -15.53 -10.32 8.13
N TRP A 284 -14.38 -9.71 7.88
CA TRP A 284 -13.32 -9.57 8.88
C TRP A 284 -13.77 -8.68 10.05
N ASN A 285 -14.33 -7.50 9.77
CA ASN A 285 -14.77 -6.56 10.79
C ASN A 285 -15.89 -7.15 11.65
N TYR A 286 -16.88 -7.78 11.02
CA TYR A 286 -17.96 -8.45 11.74
C TYR A 286 -17.43 -9.51 12.71
N ARG A 287 -16.48 -10.35 12.25
CA ARG A 287 -15.85 -11.36 13.10
C ARG A 287 -15.05 -10.73 14.23
N LEU A 288 -14.30 -9.67 13.95
CA LEU A 288 -13.50 -8.98 14.95
C LEU A 288 -14.38 -8.41 16.06
N GLU A 289 -15.51 -7.79 15.71
CA GLU A 289 -16.49 -7.29 16.67
C GLU A 289 -17.10 -8.43 17.49
N LEU A 290 -17.60 -9.47 16.83
CA LEU A 290 -18.24 -10.61 17.47
C LEU A 290 -17.29 -11.39 18.39
N ASP A 291 -16.06 -11.63 17.96
CA ASP A 291 -15.06 -12.32 18.77
C ASP A 291 -14.59 -11.47 19.94
N SER A 292 -14.53 -10.14 19.79
CA SER A 292 -14.23 -9.22 20.90
C SER A 292 -15.34 -9.27 21.95
N ALA A 293 -16.60 -9.18 21.52
CA ALA A 293 -17.75 -9.31 22.40
C ALA A 293 -17.78 -10.68 23.12
N ARG A 294 -17.53 -11.77 22.40
CA ARG A 294 -17.44 -13.12 22.97
C ARG A 294 -16.33 -13.25 24.01
N ARG A 295 -15.14 -12.70 23.73
CA ARG A 295 -14.02 -12.73 24.69
C ARG A 295 -14.36 -11.93 25.95
N LEU A 296 -14.96 -10.74 25.80
CA LEU A 296 -15.41 -9.93 26.93
C LEU A 296 -16.45 -10.67 27.78
N LEU A 297 -17.45 -11.30 27.14
CA LEU A 297 -18.45 -12.11 27.85
C LEU A 297 -17.82 -13.33 28.54
N GLY A 298 -16.79 -13.93 27.93
CA GLY A 298 -16.04 -15.06 28.50
C GLY A 298 -15.17 -14.69 29.70
N LEU A 299 -14.86 -13.42 29.91
CA LEU A 299 -14.16 -12.92 31.11
C LEU A 299 -15.12 -12.65 32.27
N LYS A 300 -16.41 -12.96 32.15
CA LYS A 300 -17.31 -12.89 33.29
C LYS A 300 -16.88 -13.92 34.34
N LEU A 301 -16.36 -13.42 35.46
CA LEU A 301 -16.12 -14.22 36.66
C LEU A 301 -17.41 -14.24 37.47
N ASP A 302 -17.88 -15.44 37.83
CA ASP A 302 -18.85 -15.62 38.91
C ASP A 302 -18.05 -15.96 40.18
N TYR A 303 -17.31 -14.97 40.70
CA TYR A 303 -16.51 -15.10 41.93
C TYR A 303 -16.93 -14.01 42.93
N GLU A 304 -17.38 -14.45 44.10
CA GLU A 304 -17.60 -13.56 45.23
C GLU A 304 -16.40 -13.66 46.18
N PRO A 305 -15.55 -12.62 46.26
CA PRO A 305 -14.43 -12.59 47.19
C PRO A 305 -14.94 -12.51 48.64
N ASP A 306 -14.18 -13.05 49.59
CA ASP A 306 -14.46 -12.84 51.01
C ASP A 306 -14.25 -11.35 51.34
N GLU A 307 -15.31 -10.69 51.79
CA GLU A 307 -15.26 -9.26 52.12
C GLU A 307 -14.22 -8.94 53.21
N SER A 308 -13.95 -9.87 54.12
CA SER A 308 -12.94 -9.69 55.15
C SER A 308 -11.52 -9.65 54.60
N GLU A 309 -11.19 -10.51 53.63
CA GLU A 309 -9.89 -10.53 52.94
C GLU A 309 -9.66 -9.24 52.14
N VAL A 310 -10.70 -8.75 51.45
CA VAL A 310 -10.62 -7.50 50.68
C VAL A 310 -10.39 -6.29 51.60
N LEU A 311 -11.10 -6.23 52.74
CA LEU A 311 -10.92 -5.15 53.71
C LEU A 311 -9.55 -5.19 54.39
N GLU A 312 -9.01 -6.39 54.64
CA GLU A 312 -7.66 -6.55 55.19
C GLU A 312 -6.58 -6.07 54.20
N ALA A 313 -6.70 -6.43 52.92
CA ALA A 313 -5.81 -5.96 51.86
C ALA A 313 -5.84 -4.43 51.69
N ILE A 314 -7.04 -3.83 51.70
CA ILE A 314 -7.20 -2.36 51.66
C ILE A 314 -6.48 -1.72 52.85
N LYS A 315 -6.69 -2.24 54.06
CA LYS A 315 -6.07 -1.69 55.27
C LYS A 315 -4.54 -1.77 55.21
N HIS A 316 -3.98 -2.87 54.70
CA HIS A 316 -2.54 -3.01 54.51
C HIS A 316 -1.98 -1.92 53.59
N VAL A 317 -2.67 -1.63 52.49
CA VAL A 317 -2.28 -0.58 51.54
C VAL A 317 -2.40 0.81 52.15
N GLU A 318 -3.45 1.07 52.95
CA GLU A 318 -3.59 2.34 53.67
C GLU A 318 -2.44 2.57 54.66
N GLU A 319 -1.97 1.51 55.32
CA GLU A 319 -0.84 1.55 56.25
C GLU A 319 0.50 1.77 55.54
N GLU A 320 0.76 1.09 54.42
CA GLU A 320 2.01 1.25 53.65
C GLU A 320 2.10 2.60 52.93
N THR A 321 0.98 3.13 52.43
CA THR A 321 0.95 4.38 51.65
C THR A 321 0.74 5.63 52.51
N GLU A 322 0.43 5.46 53.80
CA GLU A 322 -0.01 6.51 54.72
C GLU A 322 -1.20 7.33 54.19
N MET A 323 -2.04 6.72 53.34
CA MET A 323 -3.20 7.36 52.69
C MET A 323 -4.46 6.53 52.94
N LYS A 324 -5.59 7.20 53.19
CA LYS A 324 -6.89 6.53 53.25
C LYS A 324 -7.56 6.52 51.90
N LEU A 325 -8.10 5.36 51.52
CA LEU A 325 -8.92 5.24 50.32
C LEU A 325 -10.30 5.84 50.60
N ASP A 326 -10.86 6.54 49.62
CA ASP A 326 -12.25 6.99 49.67
C ASP A 326 -13.22 5.87 49.24
N ASP A 327 -14.52 6.08 49.48
CA ASP A 327 -15.57 5.08 49.20
C ASP A 327 -15.60 4.64 47.73
N SER A 328 -15.26 5.54 46.79
CA SER A 328 -15.23 5.23 45.35
C SER A 328 -14.02 4.38 44.98
N GLN A 329 -12.87 4.61 45.63
CA GLN A 329 -11.66 3.81 45.46
C GLN A 329 -11.83 2.42 46.08
N ILE A 330 -12.43 2.33 47.27
CA ILE A 330 -12.79 1.05 47.91
C ILE A 330 -13.74 0.24 47.01
N SER A 331 -14.75 0.90 46.45
CA SER A 331 -15.69 0.25 45.51
C SER A 331 -14.99 -0.23 44.23
N ALA A 332 -14.01 0.52 43.73
CA ALA A 332 -13.22 0.14 42.58
C ALA A 332 -12.33 -1.09 42.84
N VAL A 333 -11.68 -1.16 44.01
CA VAL A 333 -10.91 -2.35 44.44
C VAL A 333 -11.83 -3.57 44.53
N LYS A 334 -12.98 -3.45 45.24
CA LYS A 334 -13.97 -4.52 45.36
C LYS A 334 -14.47 -5.00 43.98
N LEU A 335 -14.76 -4.08 43.07
CA LEU A 335 -15.20 -4.40 41.71
C LEU A 335 -14.12 -5.13 40.91
N ALA A 336 -12.85 -4.71 41.05
CA ALA A 336 -11.74 -5.30 40.31
C ALA A 336 -11.43 -6.75 40.73
N VAL A 337 -11.55 -7.08 42.03
CA VAL A 337 -11.27 -8.44 42.52
C VAL A 337 -12.47 -9.41 42.35
N SER A 338 -13.68 -8.89 42.15
CA SER A 338 -14.91 -9.69 41.95
C SER A 338 -15.33 -9.82 40.48
N SER A 339 -14.74 -9.04 39.57
CA SER A 339 -15.09 -9.03 38.15
C SER A 339 -13.91 -9.44 37.29
N GLY A 340 -14.09 -10.31 36.29
CA GLY A 340 -12.98 -10.67 35.40
C GLY A 340 -12.63 -9.59 34.36
N VAL A 341 -13.47 -8.56 34.23
CA VAL A 341 -13.12 -7.27 33.64
C VAL A 341 -13.78 -6.16 34.45
N SER A 342 -13.00 -5.13 34.79
CA SER A 342 -13.51 -3.90 35.39
C SER A 342 -12.95 -2.69 34.62
N VAL A 343 -13.72 -1.61 34.56
CA VAL A 343 -13.30 -0.35 33.92
C VAL A 343 -13.37 0.74 34.96
N ILE A 344 -12.21 1.27 35.36
CA ILE A 344 -12.09 2.32 36.37
C ILE A 344 -11.66 3.61 35.67
N THR A 345 -12.57 4.58 35.61
CA THR A 345 -12.33 5.88 34.96
C THR A 345 -12.20 7.00 35.98
N GLY A 346 -11.30 7.96 35.74
CA GLY A 346 -11.18 9.16 36.57
C GLY A 346 -10.30 10.22 35.90
N GLY A 347 -10.48 11.48 36.27
CA GLY A 347 -9.64 12.59 35.77
C GLY A 347 -8.18 12.53 36.28
N PRO A 348 -7.32 13.48 35.86
CA PRO A 348 -6.00 13.64 36.47
C PRO A 348 -6.10 13.86 37.98
N GLY A 349 -5.23 13.21 38.77
CA GLY A 349 -5.17 13.40 40.22
C GLY A 349 -6.22 12.67 41.05
N THR A 350 -7.10 11.85 40.46
CA THR A 350 -8.16 11.11 41.21
C THR A 350 -7.68 9.84 41.91
N GLY A 351 -6.37 9.68 42.15
CA GLY A 351 -5.84 8.54 42.90
C GLY A 351 -5.94 7.16 42.23
N LYS A 352 -6.04 7.07 40.89
CA LYS A 352 -6.07 5.78 40.16
C LYS A 352 -4.87 4.88 40.47
N THR A 353 -3.69 5.45 40.66
CA THR A 353 -2.47 4.70 41.01
C THR A 353 -2.58 4.03 42.38
N THR A 354 -3.27 4.67 43.33
CA THR A 354 -3.54 4.11 44.66
C THR A 354 -4.47 2.90 44.57
N ILE A 355 -5.45 2.93 43.66
CA ILE A 355 -6.33 1.79 43.38
C ILE A 355 -5.53 0.61 42.78
N ILE A 356 -4.60 0.88 41.86
CA ILE A 356 -3.74 -0.17 41.27
C ILE A 356 -2.85 -0.83 42.32
N ASN A 357 -2.32 -0.07 43.28
CA ASN A 357 -1.49 -0.64 44.34
C ASN A 357 -2.30 -1.51 45.33
N ALA A 358 -3.63 -1.34 45.38
CA ALA A 358 -4.51 -2.07 46.27
C ALA A 358 -5.08 -3.37 45.68
N ILE A 359 -4.96 -3.57 44.36
CA ILE A 359 -5.35 -4.77 43.61
C ILE A 359 -4.11 -5.64 43.42
#